data_AF-A0AAV5X5N8-F1
#
_entry.id   AF-A0AAV5X5N8-F1
#
_cell.length_a   1.000
_cell.length_b   1.000
_cell.length_c   1.000
_cell.angle_alpha   90.00
_cell.angle_beta   90.00
_cell.angle_gamma   90.00
#
_symmetry.space_group_name_H-M   'P 1'
#
loop_
_entity.id
_entity.type
_entity.pdbx_description
1 polymer ?
#
loop_
_entity_poly.entity_id
_entity_poly.type
_entity_poly.pdbx_seq_one_letter_code
_entity_poly.pdbx_strand_id
1 'polypeptide(L)'
;MKVPAILLVFAATAGAACAPPALVRDGRSETTILISPAATADEKLAAKELQDYVRKISGADVPVMITSRADTPTVVRLGVFGSDAVKGWQGSTPAADGFAIDTRGNTVWIVGGDPRGALYGVYDFLDRELGVRWFMPGDLGEDVPSKDTILLPDVHRVKAPAFSAVAGFIWAGGPGAAVWEKRIRARVGSPFAFFGHNWASIIPPSAQNKRDHPEWFALNNGVRTSQLCSAHPDVVRITVEKAREFFKKNPTAPLFSISPNDGLGFCEDDRCQAVDRLYGVTDGSLTDRFVHYANQVLEELGQTHPDKQVGILAYINHTRPPIAAKPHPNYVTLICHTPWEFCHVHSIGDPSCEINRRFLGYVEGWTKAARHVGVYDYYGHFWVFAPWPIVHDIRRDIPLLHRMGIDRFESETSQHWANQGLNYYVGAKLSWDPELDVDALLADYHQRFYGRAAVPMRRYWERWEQAMIETAAF
;
A
#
# COMPACT_ATOMS: atom_id res chain seq x y z
N MET A 1 29.01 75.37 -46.00
CA MET A 1 28.07 74.23 -46.03
C MET A 1 28.16 73.51 -44.70
N LYS A 2 27.11 73.62 -43.86
CA LYS A 2 26.98 72.86 -42.61
C LYS A 2 25.97 71.74 -42.89
N VAL A 3 26.37 70.48 -42.75
CA VAL A 3 25.50 69.31 -42.85
C VAL A 3 24.94 69.03 -41.45
N PRO A 4 23.63 68.89 -41.24
CA PRO A 4 23.09 68.55 -39.93
C PRO A 4 23.17 67.03 -39.72
N ALA A 5 23.70 66.62 -38.57
CA ALA A 5 23.65 65.24 -38.12
C ALA A 5 22.24 64.94 -37.57
N ILE A 6 21.54 64.01 -38.21
CA ILE A 6 20.25 63.49 -37.76
C ILE A 6 20.54 62.40 -36.71
N LEU A 7 20.18 62.66 -35.45
CA LEU A 7 20.12 61.63 -34.40
C LEU A 7 18.87 60.77 -34.63
N LEU A 8 19.07 59.52 -35.03
CA LEU A 8 18.02 58.49 -35.05
C LEU A 8 17.91 57.88 -33.64
N VAL A 9 16.83 58.25 -32.93
CA VAL A 9 16.43 57.58 -31.68
C VAL A 9 15.72 56.28 -32.06
N PHE A 10 16.39 55.14 -31.86
CA PHE A 10 15.73 53.83 -31.88
C PHE A 10 14.93 53.68 -30.59
N ALA A 11 13.60 53.85 -30.69
CA ALA A 11 12.69 53.42 -29.65
C ALA A 11 12.65 51.89 -29.65
N ALA A 12 13.40 51.27 -28.74
CA ALA A 12 13.26 49.85 -28.46
C ALA A 12 11.89 49.62 -27.81
N THR A 13 10.92 49.10 -28.58
CA THR A 13 9.70 48.55 -28.01
C THR A 13 10.07 47.30 -27.23
N ALA A 14 10.25 47.44 -25.92
CA ALA A 14 10.29 46.33 -25.00
C ALA A 14 8.95 45.60 -25.12
N GLY A 15 8.93 44.51 -25.88
CA GLY A 15 7.81 43.58 -25.86
C GLY A 15 7.64 43.11 -24.43
N ALA A 16 6.46 43.38 -23.85
CA ALA A 16 6.11 42.83 -22.55
C ALA A 16 6.19 41.30 -22.64
N ALA A 17 7.29 40.73 -22.14
CA ALA A 17 7.37 39.29 -21.98
C ALA A 17 6.23 38.90 -21.03
N CYS A 18 5.26 38.13 -21.54
CA CYS A 18 4.16 37.63 -20.73
C CYS A 18 4.78 36.83 -19.58
N ALA A 19 4.50 37.25 -18.34
CA ALA A 19 5.04 36.56 -17.17
C ALA A 19 4.61 35.08 -17.21
N PRO A 20 5.50 34.14 -16.83
CA PRO A 20 5.16 32.72 -16.88
C PRO A 20 3.89 32.43 -16.06
N PRO A 21 3.03 31.48 -16.49
CA PRO A 21 1.83 31.13 -15.74
C PRO A 21 2.19 30.71 -14.31
N ALA A 22 1.35 31.08 -13.36
CA ALA A 22 1.57 30.82 -11.94
C ALA A 22 0.28 30.36 -11.27
N LEU A 23 0.41 29.45 -10.30
CA LEU A 23 -0.66 29.13 -9.37
C LEU A 23 -0.84 30.28 -8.37
N VAL A 24 0.27 30.83 -7.88
CA VAL A 24 0.32 32.00 -6.99
C VAL A 24 1.49 32.88 -7.41
N ARG A 25 1.31 34.20 -7.41
CA ARG A 25 2.36 35.17 -7.70
C ARG A 25 2.33 36.27 -6.65
N ASP A 26 3.47 36.52 -6.01
CA ASP A 26 3.64 37.57 -5.01
C ASP A 26 2.53 37.56 -3.92
N GLY A 27 2.17 36.36 -3.44
CA GLY A 27 1.14 36.15 -2.42
C GLY A 27 -0.31 36.30 -2.90
N ARG A 28 -0.54 36.39 -4.23
CA ARG A 28 -1.87 36.53 -4.84
C ARG A 28 -2.14 35.41 -5.83
N SER A 29 -3.38 34.92 -5.87
CA SER A 29 -3.79 33.84 -6.77
C SER A 29 -4.91 34.32 -7.71
N GLU A 30 -4.73 34.06 -9.00
CA GLU A 30 -5.80 34.07 -10.01
C GLU A 30 -6.19 32.65 -10.43
N THR A 31 -5.79 31.66 -9.62
CA THR A 31 -6.08 30.25 -9.84
C THR A 31 -7.44 29.88 -9.27
N THR A 32 -8.10 28.93 -9.90
CA THR A 32 -9.29 28.29 -9.31
C THR A 32 -9.21 26.78 -9.41
N ILE A 33 -9.54 26.09 -8.32
CA ILE A 33 -9.66 24.63 -8.28
C ILE A 33 -11.11 24.26 -8.62
N LEU A 34 -11.32 23.49 -9.68
CA LEU A 34 -12.63 23.01 -10.09
C LEU A 34 -12.85 21.58 -9.65
N ILE A 35 -14.02 21.33 -9.07
CA ILE A 35 -14.54 19.98 -8.81
C ILE A 35 -15.98 19.84 -9.32
N SER A 36 -16.40 18.60 -9.53
CA SER A 36 -17.72 18.29 -10.08
C SER A 36 -18.82 18.54 -9.04
N PRO A 37 -20.04 18.96 -9.43
CA PRO A 37 -21.20 18.93 -8.54
C PRO A 37 -21.47 17.57 -7.90
N ALA A 38 -21.13 16.49 -8.61
CA ALA A 38 -21.25 15.12 -8.13
C ALA A 38 -20.00 14.62 -7.36
N ALA A 39 -19.05 15.50 -7.01
CA ALA A 39 -17.81 15.12 -6.36
C ALA A 39 -18.06 14.34 -5.05
N THR A 40 -17.38 13.21 -4.96
CA THR A 40 -17.37 12.32 -3.79
C THR A 40 -16.60 12.93 -2.62
N ALA A 41 -16.59 12.23 -1.47
CA ALA A 41 -15.86 12.67 -0.29
C ALA A 41 -14.35 12.78 -0.53
N ASP A 42 -13.74 11.84 -1.26
CA ASP A 42 -12.30 11.88 -1.54
C ASP A 42 -11.95 12.99 -2.54
N GLU A 43 -12.79 13.29 -3.54
CA GLU A 43 -12.57 14.42 -4.45
C GLU A 43 -12.70 15.78 -3.73
N LYS A 44 -13.66 15.92 -2.82
CA LYS A 44 -13.79 17.12 -1.97
C LYS A 44 -12.59 17.27 -1.03
N LEU A 45 -12.13 16.18 -0.44
CA LEU A 45 -10.92 16.16 0.37
C LEU A 45 -9.68 16.56 -0.46
N ALA A 46 -9.56 16.04 -1.67
CA ALA A 46 -8.47 16.36 -2.59
C ALA A 46 -8.42 17.86 -2.90
N ALA A 47 -9.57 18.47 -3.22
CA ALA A 47 -9.65 19.91 -3.49
C ALA A 47 -9.26 20.74 -2.26
N LYS A 48 -9.73 20.31 -1.08
CA LYS A 48 -9.43 20.97 0.20
C LYS A 48 -7.94 20.86 0.55
N GLU A 49 -7.33 19.69 0.43
CA GLU A 49 -5.91 19.49 0.71
C GLU A 49 -5.05 20.36 -0.21
N LEU A 50 -5.37 20.41 -1.52
CA LEU A 50 -4.66 21.30 -2.44
C LEU A 50 -4.79 22.77 -2.04
N GLN A 51 -6.01 23.23 -1.74
CA GLN A 51 -6.27 24.60 -1.28
C GLN A 51 -5.49 24.92 0.01
N ASP A 52 -5.58 24.05 1.02
CA ASP A 52 -4.94 24.23 2.31
C ASP A 52 -3.41 24.33 2.16
N TYR A 53 -2.78 23.45 1.38
CA TYR A 53 -1.33 23.47 1.20
C TYR A 53 -0.85 24.63 0.35
N VAL A 54 -1.58 25.02 -0.71
CA VAL A 54 -1.22 26.24 -1.45
C VAL A 54 -1.22 27.46 -0.52
N ARG A 55 -2.21 27.54 0.38
CA ARG A 55 -2.27 28.58 1.41
C ARG A 55 -1.15 28.46 2.43
N LYS A 56 -0.83 27.26 2.92
CA LYS A 56 0.31 27.05 3.85
C LYS A 56 1.64 27.45 3.21
N ILE A 57 1.82 27.21 1.91
CA ILE A 57 3.06 27.53 1.19
C ILE A 57 3.20 29.03 0.97
N SER A 58 2.13 29.69 0.50
CA SER A 58 2.21 31.04 -0.06
C SER A 58 1.42 32.12 0.67
N GLY A 59 0.58 31.74 1.63
CA GLY A 59 -0.38 32.62 2.29
C GLY A 59 -1.59 33.01 1.42
N ALA A 60 -1.59 32.68 0.12
CA ALA A 60 -2.67 33.02 -0.78
C ALA A 60 -3.85 32.05 -0.65
N ASP A 61 -5.08 32.59 -0.64
CA ASP A 61 -6.29 31.79 -0.77
C ASP A 61 -6.56 31.47 -2.25
N VAL A 62 -6.86 30.19 -2.53
CA VAL A 62 -7.28 29.73 -3.86
C VAL A 62 -8.71 29.22 -3.76
N PRO A 63 -9.69 29.79 -4.50
CA PRO A 63 -11.06 29.32 -4.43
C PRO A 63 -11.21 27.89 -4.96
N VAL A 64 -12.08 27.11 -4.32
CA VAL A 64 -12.61 25.84 -4.84
C VAL A 64 -14.02 26.13 -5.37
N MET A 65 -14.24 25.89 -6.66
CA MET A 65 -15.54 26.09 -7.29
C MET A 65 -16.15 24.77 -7.74
N ILE A 66 -17.44 24.61 -7.43
CA ILE A 66 -18.25 23.47 -7.86
C ILE A 66 -18.90 23.84 -9.19
N THR A 67 -18.18 23.63 -10.28
CA THR A 67 -18.61 24.03 -11.64
C THR A 67 -17.84 23.24 -12.69
N SER A 68 -18.41 23.15 -13.90
CA SER A 68 -17.76 22.56 -15.07
C SER A 68 -17.03 23.59 -15.95
N ARG A 69 -17.18 24.89 -15.64
CA ARG A 69 -16.59 26.02 -16.36
C ARG A 69 -15.76 26.89 -15.42
N ALA A 70 -14.59 27.30 -15.88
CA ALA A 70 -13.81 28.36 -15.22
C ALA A 70 -13.76 29.57 -16.13
N ASP A 71 -13.93 30.75 -15.53
CA ASP A 71 -13.74 32.05 -16.16
C ASP A 71 -12.49 32.75 -15.59
N THR A 72 -11.46 31.97 -15.22
CA THR A 72 -10.21 32.46 -14.61
C THR A 72 -8.97 32.14 -15.47
N PRO A 73 -7.89 32.95 -15.38
CA PRO A 73 -6.71 32.80 -16.22
C PRO A 73 -5.96 31.48 -16.01
N THR A 74 -5.93 30.97 -14.78
CA THR A 74 -5.29 29.69 -14.40
C THR A 74 -6.31 28.78 -13.73
N VAL A 75 -6.34 27.52 -14.14
CA VAL A 75 -7.37 26.57 -13.68
C VAL A 75 -6.73 25.25 -13.27
N VAL A 76 -7.04 24.76 -12.08
CA VAL A 76 -6.76 23.37 -11.71
C VAL A 76 -8.06 22.59 -11.84
N ARG A 77 -8.10 21.58 -12.72
CA ARG A 77 -9.26 20.72 -12.94
C ARG A 77 -9.03 19.39 -12.25
N LEU A 78 -9.81 19.12 -11.21
CA LEU A 78 -9.65 17.98 -10.33
C LEU A 78 -10.91 17.12 -10.34
N GLY A 79 -10.75 15.82 -10.58
CA GLY A 79 -11.86 14.88 -10.44
C GLY A 79 -11.56 13.49 -10.99
N VAL A 80 -12.55 12.61 -10.89
CA VAL A 80 -12.49 11.28 -11.50
C VAL A 80 -12.64 11.37 -13.01
N PHE A 81 -11.96 10.49 -13.75
CA PHE A 81 -12.10 10.36 -15.20
C PHE A 81 -13.57 10.29 -15.63
N GLY A 82 -13.93 11.07 -16.65
CA GLY A 82 -15.31 11.16 -17.16
C GLY A 82 -16.24 12.08 -16.37
N SER A 83 -15.82 12.62 -15.23
CA SER A 83 -16.60 13.61 -14.50
C SER A 83 -16.61 14.98 -15.20
N ASP A 84 -17.64 15.79 -14.93
CA ASP A 84 -17.80 17.12 -15.52
C ASP A 84 -16.61 18.07 -15.24
N ALA A 85 -15.92 17.91 -14.10
CA ALA A 85 -14.78 18.74 -13.73
C ALA A 85 -13.61 18.56 -14.71
N VAL A 86 -13.38 17.33 -15.17
CA VAL A 86 -12.30 16.96 -16.09
C VAL A 86 -12.80 16.77 -17.52
N LYS A 87 -13.98 17.32 -17.84
CA LYS A 87 -14.49 17.36 -19.21
C LYS A 87 -13.51 18.11 -20.11
N GLY A 88 -13.03 17.43 -21.15
CA GLY A 88 -11.97 17.93 -22.04
C GLY A 88 -10.59 17.31 -21.81
N TRP A 89 -10.44 16.42 -20.81
CA TRP A 89 -9.28 15.55 -20.69
C TRP A 89 -9.07 14.73 -21.97
N GLN A 90 -7.83 14.70 -22.48
CA GLN A 90 -7.49 14.00 -23.73
C GLN A 90 -6.55 12.82 -23.54
N GLY A 91 -6.09 12.54 -22.32
CA GLY A 91 -5.27 11.36 -22.04
C GLY A 91 -6.11 10.10 -21.82
N SER A 92 -5.44 8.97 -21.61
CA SER A 92 -6.09 7.70 -21.28
C SER A 92 -6.74 7.74 -19.89
N THR A 93 -7.66 6.82 -19.65
CA THR A 93 -8.22 6.56 -18.32
C THR A 93 -7.13 5.99 -17.41
N PRO A 94 -6.85 6.61 -16.25
CA PRO A 94 -5.94 6.03 -15.27
C PRO A 94 -6.52 4.72 -14.68
N ALA A 95 -5.64 3.83 -14.22
CA ALA A 95 -6.05 2.62 -13.51
C ALA A 95 -6.76 2.95 -12.18
N ALA A 96 -7.45 1.97 -11.57
CA ALA A 96 -7.96 2.09 -10.20
C ALA A 96 -6.83 2.46 -9.24
N ASP A 97 -7.12 3.35 -8.27
CA ASP A 97 -6.16 4.07 -7.42
C ASP A 97 -5.10 4.92 -8.15
N GLY A 98 -4.92 4.74 -9.46
CA GLY A 98 -4.02 5.52 -10.29
C GLY A 98 -4.56 6.90 -10.64
N PHE A 99 -3.65 7.73 -11.17
CA PHE A 99 -3.94 9.09 -11.57
C PHE A 99 -3.11 9.54 -12.77
N ALA A 100 -3.56 10.61 -13.41
CA ALA A 100 -2.83 11.38 -14.39
C ALA A 100 -2.74 12.84 -13.95
N ILE A 101 -1.57 13.45 -14.14
CA ILE A 101 -1.32 14.88 -13.98
C ILE A 101 -0.78 15.41 -15.31
N ASP A 102 -1.40 16.48 -15.81
CA ASP A 102 -1.05 17.06 -17.10
C ASP A 102 -1.24 18.57 -17.08
N THR A 103 -0.21 19.33 -17.44
CA THR A 103 -0.31 20.79 -17.60
C THR A 103 -0.44 21.14 -19.07
N ARG A 104 -1.48 21.87 -19.44
CA ARG A 104 -1.69 22.36 -20.81
C ARG A 104 -2.09 23.82 -20.80
N GLY A 105 -1.22 24.66 -21.36
CA GLY A 105 -1.37 26.12 -21.26
C GLY A 105 -1.43 26.53 -19.79
N ASN A 106 -2.52 27.18 -19.39
CA ASN A 106 -2.72 27.61 -18.00
C ASN A 106 -3.60 26.64 -17.17
N THR A 107 -3.76 25.39 -17.63
CA THR A 107 -4.61 24.41 -16.94
C THR A 107 -3.79 23.23 -16.45
N VAL A 108 -3.93 22.89 -15.17
CA VAL A 108 -3.44 21.62 -14.60
C VAL A 108 -4.61 20.66 -14.47
N TRP A 109 -4.51 19.51 -15.10
CA TRP A 109 -5.48 18.42 -15.00
C TRP A 109 -4.96 17.41 -13.99
N ILE A 110 -5.75 17.10 -12.96
CA ILE A 110 -5.49 16.00 -12.02
C ILE A 110 -6.68 15.05 -12.11
N VAL A 111 -6.46 13.93 -12.78
CA VAL A 111 -7.51 12.97 -13.15
C VAL A 111 -7.25 11.64 -12.44
N GLY A 112 -8.19 11.21 -11.60
CA GLY A 112 -8.14 9.88 -10.98
C GLY A 112 -8.83 8.81 -11.82
N GLY A 113 -8.36 7.56 -11.75
CA GLY A 113 -9.12 6.40 -12.27
C GLY A 113 -10.38 6.11 -11.43
N ASP A 114 -10.35 6.50 -10.16
CA ASP A 114 -11.46 6.49 -9.20
C ASP A 114 -11.29 7.66 -8.20
N PRO A 115 -12.22 7.86 -7.24
CA PRO A 115 -12.13 8.94 -6.25
C PRO A 115 -10.82 8.98 -5.44
N ARG A 116 -10.28 7.81 -5.06
CA ARG A 116 -9.06 7.74 -4.25
C ARG A 116 -7.83 8.04 -5.11
N GLY A 117 -7.83 7.61 -6.37
CA GLY A 117 -6.84 8.01 -7.36
C GLY A 117 -6.78 9.53 -7.56
N ALA A 118 -7.93 10.23 -7.61
CA ALA A 118 -7.95 11.69 -7.72
C ALA A 118 -7.29 12.37 -6.50
N LEU A 119 -7.56 11.86 -5.30
CA LEU A 119 -6.89 12.29 -4.06
C LEU A 119 -5.37 12.01 -4.09
N TYR A 120 -4.97 10.84 -4.58
CA TYR A 120 -3.56 10.48 -4.71
C TYR A 120 -2.81 11.32 -5.73
N GLY A 121 -3.47 11.73 -6.82
CA GLY A 121 -2.92 12.70 -7.77
C GLY A 121 -2.65 14.06 -7.13
N VAL A 122 -3.53 14.55 -6.25
CA VAL A 122 -3.27 15.77 -5.47
C VAL A 122 -2.08 15.59 -4.54
N TYR A 123 -2.01 14.48 -3.80
CA TYR A 123 -0.87 14.24 -2.91
C TYR A 123 0.45 14.07 -3.68
N ASP A 124 0.45 13.50 -4.89
CA ASP A 124 1.66 13.43 -5.73
C ASP A 124 2.07 14.81 -6.25
N PHE A 125 1.10 15.64 -6.67
CA PHE A 125 1.34 17.02 -7.08
C PHE A 125 1.95 17.86 -5.96
N LEU A 126 1.35 17.77 -4.76
CA LEU A 126 1.85 18.44 -3.55
C LEU A 126 3.26 17.99 -3.19
N ASP A 127 3.53 16.69 -3.26
CA ASP A 127 4.82 16.08 -2.94
C ASP A 127 5.92 16.46 -3.95
N ARG A 128 5.67 16.22 -5.25
CA ARG A 128 6.70 16.34 -6.28
C ARG A 128 6.86 17.77 -6.82
N GLU A 129 5.77 18.50 -7.01
CA GLU A 129 5.81 19.81 -7.67
C GLU A 129 5.84 20.96 -6.66
N LEU A 130 5.11 20.83 -5.55
CA LEU A 130 5.06 21.86 -4.51
C LEU A 130 6.01 21.59 -3.34
N GLY A 131 6.60 20.40 -3.28
CA GLY A 131 7.64 20.05 -2.31
C GLY A 131 7.13 19.80 -0.90
N VAL A 132 5.88 19.41 -0.70
CA VAL A 132 5.34 19.04 0.62
C VAL A 132 5.81 17.64 1.03
N ARG A 133 6.08 17.40 2.32
CA ARG A 133 6.43 16.07 2.85
C ARG A 133 5.57 15.68 4.05
N TRP A 134 5.33 14.38 4.16
CA TRP A 134 4.66 13.73 5.29
C TRP A 134 5.48 12.54 5.77
N PHE A 135 6.44 12.79 6.66
CA PHE A 135 7.40 11.81 7.16
C PHE A 135 6.81 10.85 8.19
N MET A 136 5.86 11.32 9.01
CA MET A 136 5.13 10.52 10.00
C MET A 136 3.78 11.19 10.33
N PRO A 137 2.90 10.56 11.13
CA PRO A 137 1.64 11.18 11.55
C PRO A 137 1.83 12.44 12.40
N GLY A 138 0.94 13.41 12.21
CA GLY A 138 0.88 14.65 12.99
C GLY A 138 1.85 15.73 12.51
N ASP A 139 1.79 16.89 13.16
CA ASP A 139 2.47 18.11 12.73
C ASP A 139 4.00 17.98 12.69
N LEU A 140 4.58 17.15 13.56
CA LEU A 140 6.02 16.89 13.55
C LEU A 140 6.51 16.20 12.27
N GLY A 141 5.64 15.43 11.61
CA GLY A 141 5.96 14.76 10.35
C GLY A 141 5.63 15.59 9.11
N GLU A 142 5.03 16.77 9.26
CA GLU A 142 4.63 17.62 8.15
C GLU A 142 5.70 18.68 7.87
N ASP A 143 6.22 18.70 6.64
CA ASP A 143 7.16 19.73 6.20
C ASP A 143 6.64 20.43 4.94
N VAL A 144 6.42 21.75 5.05
CA VAL A 144 5.80 22.59 4.02
C VAL A 144 6.74 23.74 3.68
N PRO A 145 7.17 23.89 2.42
CA PRO A 145 8.03 24.99 2.04
C PRO A 145 7.26 26.32 2.08
N SER A 146 7.97 27.43 2.32
CA SER A 146 7.41 28.78 2.26
C SER A 146 7.90 29.50 1.00
N LYS A 147 6.96 29.93 0.14
CA LYS A 147 7.22 30.64 -1.11
C LYS A 147 6.07 31.61 -1.41
N ASP A 148 6.37 32.88 -1.68
CA ASP A 148 5.37 33.87 -2.09
C ASP A 148 4.86 33.65 -3.54
N THR A 149 5.66 33.00 -4.38
CA THR A 149 5.33 32.65 -5.76
C THR A 149 5.40 31.14 -5.99
N ILE A 150 4.33 30.58 -6.53
CA ILE A 150 4.22 29.20 -7.00
C ILE A 150 3.97 29.26 -8.51
N LEU A 151 5.01 29.00 -9.31
CA LEU A 151 4.87 28.91 -10.76
C LEU A 151 4.01 27.70 -11.14
N LEU A 152 3.36 27.77 -12.30
CA LEU A 152 2.63 26.65 -12.86
C LEU A 152 3.66 25.60 -13.32
N PRO A 153 3.68 24.40 -12.72
CA PRO A 153 4.63 23.38 -13.13
C PRO A 153 4.26 22.82 -14.49
N ASP A 154 5.26 22.61 -15.34
CA ASP A 154 5.12 21.86 -16.59
C ASP A 154 5.27 20.37 -16.28
N VAL A 155 4.13 19.65 -16.19
CA VAL A 155 4.09 18.27 -15.75
C VAL A 155 3.22 17.42 -16.68
N HIS A 156 3.74 16.26 -17.06
CA HIS A 156 3.02 15.22 -17.79
C HIS A 156 3.37 13.87 -17.19
N ARG A 157 2.43 13.26 -16.44
CA ARG A 157 2.69 12.02 -15.71
C ARG A 157 1.43 11.20 -15.52
N VAL A 158 1.52 9.89 -15.77
CA VAL A 158 0.50 8.91 -15.39
C VAL A 158 1.16 7.93 -14.43
N LYS A 159 0.52 7.68 -13.28
CA LYS A 159 1.01 6.77 -12.26
C LYS A 159 -0.12 5.84 -11.81
N ALA A 160 0.26 4.62 -11.48
CA ALA A 160 -0.59 3.59 -10.90
C ALA A 160 0.21 2.93 -9.77
N PRO A 161 -0.47 2.34 -8.77
CA PRO A 161 0.22 1.58 -7.73
C PRO A 161 0.93 0.35 -8.33
N ALA A 162 2.07 -0.04 -7.76
CA ALA A 162 2.83 -1.20 -8.22
C ALA A 162 2.22 -2.54 -7.81
N PHE A 163 1.51 -2.58 -6.67
CA PHE A 163 0.78 -3.75 -6.22
C PHE A 163 -0.73 -3.52 -6.38
N SER A 164 -1.50 -4.59 -6.58
CA SER A 164 -2.96 -4.54 -6.70
C SER A 164 -3.66 -4.22 -5.37
N ALA A 165 -3.00 -4.49 -4.25
CA ALA A 165 -3.41 -4.03 -2.94
C ALA A 165 -2.17 -3.78 -2.06
N VAL A 166 -2.25 -2.74 -1.22
CA VAL A 166 -1.22 -2.36 -0.25
C VAL A 166 -1.90 -1.98 1.06
N ALA A 167 -1.40 -2.49 2.20
CA ALA A 167 -1.87 -2.13 3.53
C ALA A 167 -0.80 -2.36 4.62
N GLY A 168 -1.18 -2.13 5.87
CA GLY A 168 -0.44 -2.58 7.05
C GLY A 168 0.54 -1.55 7.64
N PHE A 169 0.94 -0.52 6.90
CA PHE A 169 1.85 0.53 7.41
C PHE A 169 1.33 1.31 8.63
N ILE A 170 0.06 1.12 8.99
CA ILE A 170 -0.58 1.65 10.20
C ILE A 170 -1.31 0.56 11.00
N TRP A 171 -0.81 -0.69 10.99
CA TRP A 171 -1.52 -1.86 11.54
C TRP A 171 -1.97 -1.66 13.00
N ALA A 172 -1.10 -1.14 13.88
CA ALA A 172 -1.47 -0.80 15.26
C ALA A 172 -2.32 0.48 15.42
N GLY A 173 -2.71 1.12 14.32
CA GLY A 173 -3.44 2.38 14.28
C GLY A 173 -2.69 3.55 14.92
N GLY A 174 -3.44 4.51 15.45
CA GLY A 174 -2.91 5.65 16.19
C GLY A 174 -3.42 7.01 15.68
N PRO A 175 -3.29 8.08 16.48
CA PRO A 175 -3.70 9.41 16.07
C PRO A 175 -3.02 9.84 14.76
N GLY A 176 -3.82 10.29 13.79
CA GLY A 176 -3.31 10.77 12.49
C GLY A 176 -2.80 9.69 11.53
N ALA A 177 -2.71 8.41 11.94
CA ALA A 177 -2.14 7.34 11.12
C ALA A 177 -2.90 7.14 9.80
N ALA A 178 -4.24 7.10 9.83
CA ALA A 178 -5.06 6.97 8.62
C ALA A 178 -4.93 8.17 7.67
N VAL A 179 -4.66 9.37 8.20
CA VAL A 179 -4.41 10.57 7.38
C VAL A 179 -3.04 10.47 6.71
N TRP A 180 -2.02 10.07 7.47
CA TRP A 180 -0.68 9.83 6.94
C TRP A 180 -0.67 8.75 5.84
N GLU A 181 -1.36 7.62 6.06
CA GLU A 181 -1.45 6.52 5.09
C GLU A 181 -2.02 7.00 3.74
N LYS A 182 -3.05 7.85 3.75
CA LYS A 182 -3.59 8.46 2.53
C LYS A 182 -2.59 9.40 1.87
N ARG A 183 -1.95 10.29 2.64
CA ARG A 183 -0.97 11.28 2.14
C ARG A 183 0.26 10.64 1.50
N ILE A 184 0.72 9.52 2.06
CA ILE A 184 1.86 8.76 1.52
C ILE A 184 1.45 7.74 0.44
N ARG A 185 0.13 7.58 0.20
CA ARG A 185 -0.45 6.61 -0.77
C ARG A 185 -0.16 5.14 -0.40
N ALA A 186 -0.11 4.84 0.89
CA ALA A 186 0.17 3.50 1.43
C ALA A 186 -1.08 2.60 1.55
N ARG A 187 -2.17 2.94 0.86
CA ARG A 187 -3.39 2.12 0.83
C ARG A 187 -3.88 1.93 -0.60
N VAL A 188 -3.89 0.71 -1.07
CA VAL A 188 -4.27 0.37 -2.45
C VAL A 188 -5.27 -0.79 -2.42
N GLY A 189 -6.21 -0.77 -3.34
CA GLY A 189 -7.20 -1.83 -3.51
C GLY A 189 -8.31 -1.80 -2.46
N SER A 190 -9.03 -2.92 -2.34
CA SER A 190 -10.09 -3.08 -1.35
C SER A 190 -9.49 -3.31 0.05
N PRO A 191 -10.05 -2.73 1.13
CA PRO A 191 -9.64 -3.11 2.48
C PRO A 191 -9.85 -4.60 2.79
N PHE A 192 -10.77 -5.25 2.07
CA PHE A 192 -11.02 -6.68 2.18
C PHE A 192 -10.13 -7.52 1.23
N ALA A 193 -9.14 -6.91 0.57
CA ALA A 193 -8.13 -7.66 -0.19
C ALA A 193 -7.12 -8.38 0.71
N PHE A 194 -7.04 -7.97 1.97
CA PHE A 194 -6.18 -8.54 3.01
C PHE A 194 -7.00 -9.38 3.99
N PHE A 195 -6.32 -10.30 4.67
CA PHE A 195 -6.95 -11.27 5.54
C PHE A 195 -5.99 -11.71 6.64
N GLY A 196 -6.56 -12.12 7.77
CA GLY A 196 -5.83 -12.72 8.88
C GLY A 196 -6.60 -13.88 9.49
N HIS A 197 -6.17 -14.31 10.68
CA HIS A 197 -6.77 -15.42 11.42
C HIS A 197 -8.29 -15.27 11.58
N ASN A 198 -9.06 -16.27 11.16
CA ASN A 198 -10.53 -16.15 11.11
C ASN A 198 -11.31 -17.38 11.58
N TRP A 199 -10.68 -18.53 11.82
CA TRP A 199 -11.39 -19.74 12.26
C TRP A 199 -12.25 -19.57 13.51
N ALA A 200 -11.78 -18.81 14.51
CA ALA A 200 -12.56 -18.51 15.71
C ALA A 200 -13.82 -17.66 15.42
N SER A 201 -13.86 -16.90 14.32
CA SER A 201 -15.07 -16.16 13.91
C SER A 201 -16.03 -17.04 13.10
N ILE A 202 -15.50 -18.03 12.38
CA ILE A 202 -16.28 -18.98 11.57
C ILE A 202 -16.98 -19.98 12.50
N ILE A 203 -16.21 -20.67 13.33
CA ILE A 203 -16.69 -21.57 14.38
C ILE A 203 -16.05 -21.14 15.71
N PRO A 204 -16.78 -20.37 16.54
CA PRO A 204 -16.28 -19.96 17.84
C PRO A 204 -15.97 -21.15 18.74
N PRO A 205 -14.84 -21.14 19.47
CA PRO A 205 -14.49 -22.19 20.45
C PRO A 205 -15.29 -22.04 21.76
N SER A 206 -16.61 -21.83 21.63
CA SER A 206 -17.55 -21.65 22.73
C SER A 206 -17.76 -22.95 23.50
N ALA A 207 -18.20 -22.86 24.76
CA ALA A 207 -18.50 -24.03 25.57
C ALA A 207 -19.60 -24.91 24.94
N GLN A 208 -20.55 -24.32 24.23
CA GLN A 208 -21.59 -25.05 23.51
C GLN A 208 -21.01 -25.84 22.35
N ASN A 209 -20.28 -25.18 21.44
CA ASN A 209 -19.72 -25.84 20.26
C ASN A 209 -18.75 -26.96 20.66
N LYS A 210 -17.91 -26.73 21.68
CA LYS A 210 -16.96 -27.75 22.17
C LYS A 210 -17.64 -28.97 22.78
N ARG A 211 -18.84 -28.82 23.35
CA ARG A 211 -19.60 -29.91 23.98
C ARG A 211 -20.43 -30.67 22.95
N ASP A 212 -21.15 -29.95 22.10
CA ASP A 212 -22.10 -30.54 21.16
C ASP A 212 -21.41 -31.06 19.90
N HIS A 213 -20.32 -30.40 19.50
CA HIS A 213 -19.57 -30.67 18.28
C HIS A 213 -18.05 -30.69 18.51
N PRO A 214 -17.54 -31.51 19.46
CA PRO A 214 -16.10 -31.61 19.70
C PRO A 214 -15.30 -32.00 18.45
N GLU A 215 -15.92 -32.70 17.50
CA GLU A 215 -15.34 -33.14 16.23
C GLU A 215 -15.00 -32.00 15.25
N TRP A 216 -15.61 -30.82 15.40
CA TRP A 216 -15.27 -29.64 14.60
C TRP A 216 -13.88 -29.08 14.94
N PHE A 217 -13.42 -29.33 16.16
CA PHE A 217 -12.16 -28.82 16.67
C PHE A 217 -11.03 -29.82 16.43
N ALA A 218 -9.83 -29.32 16.20
CA ALA A 218 -8.65 -30.13 15.95
C ALA A 218 -8.36 -31.06 17.13
N LEU A 219 -8.12 -32.34 16.86
CA LEU A 219 -7.52 -33.28 17.81
C LEU A 219 -6.01 -33.20 17.63
N ASN A 220 -5.27 -32.75 18.64
CA ASN A 220 -3.81 -32.70 18.61
C ASN A 220 -3.28 -33.41 19.86
N ASN A 221 -2.46 -34.44 19.67
CA ASN A 221 -1.93 -35.27 20.75
C ASN A 221 -3.01 -35.75 21.75
N GLY A 222 -4.15 -36.20 21.22
CA GLY A 222 -5.28 -36.68 22.04
C GLY A 222 -6.14 -35.57 22.70
N VAL A 223 -5.77 -34.29 22.56
CA VAL A 223 -6.47 -33.16 23.17
C VAL A 223 -7.12 -32.27 22.10
N ARG A 224 -8.36 -31.81 22.36
CA ARG A 224 -9.04 -30.87 21.45
C ARG A 224 -8.53 -29.45 21.66
N THR A 225 -8.09 -28.79 20.59
CA THR A 225 -7.59 -27.41 20.61
C THR A 225 -8.65 -26.42 20.12
N SER A 226 -8.32 -25.13 20.03
CA SER A 226 -9.16 -24.12 19.38
C SER A 226 -8.97 -24.05 17.86
N GLN A 227 -8.04 -24.81 17.29
CA GLN A 227 -7.93 -24.98 15.83
C GLN A 227 -9.12 -25.81 15.33
N LEU A 228 -9.42 -25.75 14.03
CA LEU A 228 -10.50 -26.51 13.42
C LEU A 228 -9.98 -27.76 12.70
N CYS A 229 -10.83 -28.78 12.59
CA CYS A 229 -10.59 -29.92 11.72
C CYS A 229 -10.97 -29.54 10.27
N SER A 230 -9.99 -29.12 9.48
CA SER A 230 -10.21 -28.63 8.12
C SER A 230 -10.72 -29.69 7.13
N ALA A 231 -10.62 -30.98 7.48
CA ALA A 231 -11.16 -32.09 6.70
C ALA A 231 -12.59 -32.52 7.13
N HIS A 232 -13.18 -31.86 8.13
CA HIS A 232 -14.54 -32.17 8.58
C HIS A 232 -15.58 -31.56 7.61
N PRO A 233 -16.53 -32.34 7.07
CA PRO A 233 -17.55 -31.82 6.14
C PRO A 233 -18.35 -30.64 6.69
N ASP A 234 -18.82 -30.70 7.95
CA ASP A 234 -19.48 -29.56 8.59
C ASP A 234 -18.61 -28.31 8.73
N VAL A 235 -17.30 -28.45 8.98
CA VAL A 235 -16.40 -27.28 9.04
C VAL A 235 -16.32 -26.60 7.67
N VAL A 236 -16.24 -27.37 6.59
CA VAL A 236 -16.30 -26.84 5.21
C VAL A 236 -17.65 -26.16 4.95
N ARG A 237 -18.76 -26.83 5.26
CA ARG A 237 -20.12 -26.31 5.05
C ARG A 237 -20.35 -25.00 5.81
N ILE A 238 -20.01 -24.95 7.10
CA ILE A 238 -20.16 -23.75 7.93
C ILE A 238 -19.27 -22.62 7.41
N THR A 239 -18.07 -22.93 6.94
CA THR A 239 -17.18 -21.94 6.31
C THR A 239 -17.82 -21.29 5.09
N VAL A 240 -18.40 -22.10 4.20
CA VAL A 240 -19.13 -21.61 3.02
C VAL A 240 -20.33 -20.74 3.43
N GLU A 241 -21.12 -21.18 4.41
CA GLU A 241 -22.26 -20.41 4.91
C GLU A 241 -21.82 -19.04 5.45
N LYS A 242 -20.74 -19.00 6.24
CA LYS A 242 -20.17 -17.76 6.77
C LYS A 242 -19.61 -16.85 5.67
N ALA A 243 -18.97 -17.41 4.66
CA ALA A 243 -18.51 -16.66 3.49
C ALA A 243 -19.69 -16.04 2.73
N ARG A 244 -20.76 -16.80 2.46
CA ARG A 244 -21.98 -16.30 1.81
C ARG A 244 -22.66 -15.20 2.62
N GLU A 245 -22.76 -15.36 3.95
CA GLU A 245 -23.27 -14.32 4.85
C GLU A 245 -22.42 -13.05 4.79
N PHE A 246 -21.09 -13.18 4.76
CA PHE A 246 -20.16 -12.07 4.67
C PHE A 246 -20.32 -11.31 3.35
N PHE A 247 -20.34 -12.00 2.20
CA PHE A 247 -20.49 -11.35 0.89
C PHE A 247 -21.88 -10.75 0.69
N LYS A 248 -22.93 -11.31 1.29
CA LYS A 248 -24.26 -10.68 1.30
C LYS A 248 -24.24 -9.31 1.99
N LYS A 249 -23.47 -9.17 3.08
CA LYS A 249 -23.31 -7.90 3.82
C LYS A 249 -22.29 -6.97 3.14
N ASN A 250 -21.31 -7.52 2.44
CA ASN A 250 -20.21 -6.81 1.81
C ASN A 250 -20.07 -7.21 0.33
N PRO A 251 -21.02 -6.84 -0.55
CA PRO A 251 -21.06 -7.35 -1.93
C PRO A 251 -19.84 -6.93 -2.77
N THR A 252 -19.19 -5.83 -2.41
CA THR A 252 -17.99 -5.31 -3.07
C THR A 252 -16.68 -5.88 -2.50
N ALA A 253 -16.73 -6.66 -1.42
CA ALA A 253 -15.55 -7.36 -0.92
C ALA A 253 -15.10 -8.40 -1.96
N PRO A 254 -13.80 -8.46 -2.31
CA PRO A 254 -13.31 -9.46 -3.25
C PRO A 254 -13.05 -10.81 -2.57
N LEU A 255 -12.78 -10.82 -1.26
CA LEU A 255 -12.21 -11.96 -0.56
C LEU A 255 -12.82 -12.15 0.83
N PHE A 256 -12.86 -13.40 1.27
CA PHE A 256 -13.17 -13.81 2.65
C PHE A 256 -12.01 -14.64 3.24
N SER A 257 -11.58 -14.32 4.46
CA SER A 257 -10.53 -15.10 5.12
C SER A 257 -11.06 -16.44 5.59
N ILE A 258 -10.32 -17.51 5.31
CA ILE A 258 -10.51 -18.83 5.92
C ILE A 258 -9.23 -19.28 6.64
N SER A 259 -8.36 -18.34 6.97
CA SER A 259 -7.08 -18.61 7.62
C SER A 259 -7.27 -19.21 9.01
N PRO A 260 -6.39 -20.15 9.41
CA PRO A 260 -6.39 -20.73 10.75
C PRO A 260 -6.30 -19.71 11.89
N ASN A 261 -6.56 -20.15 13.11
CA ASN A 261 -6.20 -19.34 14.28
C ASN A 261 -4.68 -19.28 14.42
N ASP A 262 -4.17 -18.22 15.04
CA ASP A 262 -2.73 -18.06 15.26
C ASP A 262 -2.14 -19.20 16.11
N GLY A 263 -0.89 -19.56 15.83
CA GLY A 263 -0.14 -20.60 16.53
C GLY A 263 -0.25 -22.01 15.93
N LEU A 264 0.03 -23.00 16.78
CA LEU A 264 0.15 -24.43 16.44
C LEU A 264 -1.10 -25.23 16.88
N GLY A 265 -0.96 -26.56 17.03
CA GLY A 265 -2.00 -27.43 17.60
C GLY A 265 -3.06 -27.88 16.59
N PHE A 266 -2.62 -28.18 15.36
CA PHE A 266 -3.50 -28.58 14.26
C PHE A 266 -3.95 -30.04 14.34
N CYS A 267 -5.01 -30.34 13.60
CA CYS A 267 -5.70 -31.62 13.69
C CYS A 267 -4.83 -32.79 13.18
N GLU A 268 -4.81 -33.86 13.94
CA GLU A 268 -4.12 -35.13 13.68
C GLU A 268 -5.14 -36.29 13.59
N ASP A 269 -6.43 -35.97 13.49
CA ASP A 269 -7.46 -36.99 13.32
C ASP A 269 -7.34 -37.74 11.98
N ASP A 270 -7.96 -38.91 11.89
CA ASP A 270 -7.85 -39.80 10.72
C ASP A 270 -8.26 -39.12 9.40
N ARG A 271 -9.18 -38.15 9.46
CA ARG A 271 -9.65 -37.38 8.30
C ARG A 271 -8.57 -36.46 7.78
N CYS A 272 -7.97 -35.65 8.66
CA CYS A 272 -6.90 -34.74 8.29
C CYS A 272 -5.66 -35.53 7.82
N GLN A 273 -5.31 -36.61 8.52
CA GLN A 273 -4.21 -37.48 8.09
C GLN A 273 -4.51 -38.21 6.78
N ALA A 274 -5.77 -38.51 6.46
CA ALA A 274 -6.13 -39.08 5.15
C ALA A 274 -5.86 -38.09 4.01
N VAL A 275 -6.11 -36.80 4.23
CA VAL A 275 -5.76 -35.75 3.26
C VAL A 275 -4.25 -35.63 3.09
N ASP A 276 -3.49 -35.68 4.18
CA ASP A 276 -2.02 -35.66 4.10
C ASP A 276 -1.47 -36.86 3.31
N ARG A 277 -2.01 -38.06 3.57
CA ARG A 277 -1.67 -39.28 2.82
C ARG A 277 -2.04 -39.19 1.35
N LEU A 278 -3.19 -38.57 1.03
CA LEU A 278 -3.63 -38.36 -0.36
C LEU A 278 -2.59 -37.54 -1.16
N TYR A 279 -1.96 -36.56 -0.53
CA TYR A 279 -0.94 -35.71 -1.18
C TYR A 279 0.50 -36.18 -0.93
N GLY A 280 0.70 -37.29 -0.23
CA GLY A 280 2.03 -37.82 0.06
C GLY A 280 2.87 -36.91 0.96
N VAL A 281 2.23 -36.16 1.85
CA VAL A 281 2.92 -35.28 2.82
C VAL A 281 3.74 -36.14 3.78
N THR A 282 5.04 -35.87 3.85
CA THR A 282 6.01 -36.62 4.69
C THR A 282 6.88 -35.72 5.56
N ASP A 283 6.85 -34.42 5.33
CA ASP A 283 7.69 -33.41 5.98
C ASP A 283 6.96 -32.65 7.10
N GLY A 284 5.69 -32.98 7.34
CA GLY A 284 4.83 -32.32 8.33
C GLY A 284 4.25 -30.98 7.90
N SER A 285 4.45 -30.54 6.65
CA SER A 285 3.82 -29.32 6.15
C SER A 285 2.30 -29.50 6.01
N LEU A 286 1.52 -28.52 6.45
CA LEU A 286 0.06 -28.54 6.34
C LEU A 286 -0.46 -27.84 5.08
N THR A 287 0.42 -27.36 4.20
CA THR A 287 0.01 -26.54 3.05
C THR A 287 -0.95 -27.26 2.13
N ASP A 288 -0.63 -28.49 1.69
CA ASP A 288 -1.49 -29.26 0.79
C ASP A 288 -2.88 -29.52 1.39
N ARG A 289 -2.94 -29.77 2.71
CA ARG A 289 -4.19 -29.94 3.44
C ARG A 289 -5.02 -28.65 3.43
N PHE A 290 -4.40 -27.49 3.62
CA PHE A 290 -5.11 -26.21 3.62
C PHE A 290 -5.51 -25.75 2.22
N VAL A 291 -4.70 -26.03 1.21
CA VAL A 291 -5.09 -25.86 -0.19
C VAL A 291 -6.28 -26.75 -0.52
N HIS A 292 -6.29 -28.01 -0.08
CA HIS A 292 -7.43 -28.91 -0.27
C HIS A 292 -8.72 -28.38 0.40
N TYR A 293 -8.62 -27.96 1.65
CA TYR A 293 -9.73 -27.33 2.37
C TYR A 293 -10.25 -26.08 1.64
N ALA A 294 -9.35 -25.20 1.19
CA ALA A 294 -9.73 -23.99 0.47
C ALA A 294 -10.39 -24.29 -0.88
N ASN A 295 -9.93 -25.32 -1.59
CA ASN A 295 -10.53 -25.76 -2.85
C ASN A 295 -11.97 -26.24 -2.63
N GLN A 296 -12.22 -27.04 -1.60
CA GLN A 296 -13.58 -27.50 -1.27
C GLN A 296 -14.52 -26.31 -0.95
N VAL A 297 -14.02 -25.33 -0.19
CA VAL A 297 -14.77 -24.10 0.10
C VAL A 297 -15.06 -23.32 -1.19
N LEU A 298 -14.07 -23.16 -2.06
CA LEU A 298 -14.19 -22.39 -3.31
C LEU A 298 -15.12 -23.06 -4.34
N GLU A 299 -15.08 -24.39 -4.45
CA GLU A 299 -15.97 -25.16 -5.33
C GLU A 299 -17.44 -24.93 -4.97
N GLU A 300 -17.77 -25.00 -3.68
CA GLU A 300 -19.14 -24.80 -3.20
C GLU A 300 -19.55 -23.31 -3.19
N LEU A 301 -18.64 -22.41 -2.81
CA LEU A 301 -18.89 -20.97 -2.82
C LEU A 301 -19.13 -20.47 -4.26
N GLY A 302 -18.36 -20.97 -5.23
CA GLY A 302 -18.39 -20.59 -6.64
C GLY A 302 -19.74 -20.82 -7.33
N GLN A 303 -20.58 -21.70 -6.81
CA GLN A 303 -21.96 -21.91 -7.30
C GLN A 303 -22.84 -20.65 -7.13
N THR A 304 -22.49 -19.78 -6.19
CA THR A 304 -23.23 -18.55 -5.87
C THR A 304 -22.41 -17.27 -6.01
N HIS A 305 -21.08 -17.38 -5.89
CA HIS A 305 -20.14 -16.26 -5.83
C HIS A 305 -18.88 -16.57 -6.67
N PRO A 306 -19.00 -16.76 -8.00
CA PRO A 306 -17.90 -17.23 -8.85
C PRO A 306 -16.73 -16.23 -8.98
N ASP A 307 -16.98 -14.95 -8.70
CA ASP A 307 -15.98 -13.86 -8.73
C ASP A 307 -15.22 -13.71 -7.40
N LYS A 308 -15.63 -14.40 -6.33
CA LYS A 308 -15.08 -14.21 -4.99
C LYS A 308 -13.91 -15.13 -4.70
N GLN A 309 -13.01 -14.62 -3.87
CA GLN A 309 -11.78 -15.25 -3.43
C GLN A 309 -11.87 -15.72 -1.97
N VAL A 310 -11.01 -16.68 -1.60
CA VAL A 310 -10.75 -17.00 -0.19
C VAL A 310 -9.25 -16.97 0.10
N GLY A 311 -8.90 -16.52 1.30
CA GLY A 311 -7.51 -16.30 1.71
C GLY A 311 -7.05 -17.23 2.83
N ILE A 312 -5.87 -17.83 2.68
CA ILE A 312 -5.11 -18.51 3.75
C ILE A 312 -3.70 -17.93 3.84
N LEU A 313 -3.31 -17.46 5.03
CA LEU A 313 -1.94 -17.04 5.29
C LEU A 313 -0.99 -18.25 5.13
N ALA A 314 0.16 -18.06 4.50
CA ALA A 314 1.21 -19.06 4.49
C ALA A 314 2.16 -18.75 5.65
N TYR A 315 1.98 -19.45 6.77
CA TYR A 315 2.52 -19.08 8.08
C TYR A 315 2.95 -20.31 8.91
N ILE A 316 4.12 -20.25 9.57
CA ILE A 316 4.71 -21.31 10.40
C ILE A 316 4.74 -22.69 9.70
N ASN A 317 3.79 -23.58 10.00
CA ASN A 317 3.78 -24.98 9.55
C ASN A 317 3.06 -25.16 8.19
N HIS A 318 2.58 -24.07 7.61
CA HIS A 318 2.00 -24.01 6.28
C HIS A 318 2.56 -22.83 5.47
N THR A 319 3.80 -22.39 5.76
CA THR A 319 4.51 -21.36 4.97
C THR A 319 4.95 -21.89 3.61
N ARG A 320 5.38 -23.15 3.54
CA ARG A 320 5.92 -23.78 2.32
C ARG A 320 4.86 -23.81 1.21
N PRO A 321 5.24 -23.73 -0.07
CA PRO A 321 4.33 -23.97 -1.18
C PRO A 321 3.84 -25.44 -1.19
N PRO A 322 2.66 -25.73 -1.77
CA PRO A 322 2.13 -27.09 -1.83
C PRO A 322 3.03 -27.99 -2.68
N ILE A 323 3.15 -29.26 -2.30
CA ILE A 323 3.94 -30.24 -3.07
C ILE A 323 3.11 -30.93 -4.16
N ALA A 324 1.80 -31.05 -3.98
CA ALA A 324 0.92 -31.81 -4.87
C ALA A 324 -0.46 -31.17 -5.07
N ALA A 325 -1.04 -30.57 -4.02
CA ALA A 325 -2.32 -29.88 -4.10
C ALA A 325 -2.21 -28.68 -5.04
N LYS A 326 -3.21 -28.53 -5.92
CA LYS A 326 -3.28 -27.43 -6.90
C LYS A 326 -4.26 -26.38 -6.40
N PRO A 327 -3.81 -25.16 -6.05
CA PRO A 327 -4.70 -24.10 -5.63
C PRO A 327 -5.74 -23.77 -6.71
N HIS A 328 -7.00 -23.61 -6.30
CA HIS A 328 -8.07 -23.11 -7.15
C HIS A 328 -7.73 -21.69 -7.68
N PRO A 329 -8.17 -21.27 -8.88
CA PRO A 329 -7.82 -19.96 -9.45
C PRO A 329 -8.18 -18.73 -8.57
N ASN A 330 -9.17 -18.87 -7.69
CA ASN A 330 -9.60 -17.85 -6.73
C ASN A 330 -9.00 -18.02 -5.31
N TYR A 331 -8.04 -18.93 -5.15
CA TYR A 331 -7.26 -19.06 -3.92
C TYR A 331 -6.24 -17.93 -3.83
N VAL A 332 -6.16 -17.29 -2.67
CA VAL A 332 -5.18 -16.24 -2.37
C VAL A 332 -4.34 -16.66 -1.16
N THR A 333 -3.04 -16.44 -1.24
CA THR A 333 -2.15 -16.58 -0.09
C THR A 333 -1.33 -15.32 0.14
N LEU A 334 -1.04 -15.02 1.41
CA LEU A 334 -0.01 -14.06 1.80
C LEU A 334 1.10 -14.85 2.49
N ILE A 335 2.30 -14.80 1.93
CA ILE A 335 3.47 -15.49 2.49
C ILE A 335 4.03 -14.62 3.60
N CYS A 336 4.02 -15.13 4.84
CA CYS A 336 4.47 -14.37 5.99
C CYS A 336 6.00 -14.44 6.11
N HIS A 337 6.69 -13.32 5.85
CA HIS A 337 8.12 -13.16 6.10
C HIS A 337 8.35 -12.83 7.58
N THR A 338 8.12 -13.80 8.47
CA THR A 338 8.16 -13.58 9.92
C THR A 338 9.60 -13.48 10.46
N PRO A 339 9.88 -12.60 11.44
CA PRO A 339 11.24 -12.41 11.97
C PRO A 339 11.76 -13.55 12.84
N TRP A 340 10.91 -14.51 13.22
CA TRP A 340 11.32 -15.73 13.95
C TRP A 340 11.57 -16.94 13.03
N GLU A 341 11.08 -16.91 11.78
CA GLU A 341 11.34 -17.96 10.78
C GLU A 341 12.36 -17.52 9.73
N PHE A 342 12.41 -16.22 9.44
CA PHE A 342 13.21 -15.63 8.37
C PHE A 342 14.09 -14.48 8.84
N CYS A 343 14.98 -14.02 7.95
CA CYS A 343 15.95 -12.98 8.28
C CYS A 343 15.49 -11.62 7.75
N HIS A 344 15.47 -10.61 8.61
CA HIS A 344 15.21 -9.21 8.25
C HIS A 344 16.47 -8.34 8.29
N VAL A 345 17.63 -8.94 8.58
CA VAL A 345 18.93 -8.22 8.60
C VAL A 345 19.65 -8.30 7.26
N HIS A 346 19.26 -9.26 6.43
CA HIS A 346 19.72 -9.38 5.06
C HIS A 346 18.51 -9.30 4.15
N SER A 347 18.64 -8.62 3.02
CA SER A 347 17.59 -8.62 1.99
C SER A 347 17.20 -10.04 1.58
N ILE A 348 15.94 -10.23 1.19
CA ILE A 348 15.36 -11.49 0.71
C ILE A 348 16.20 -12.09 -0.44
N GLY A 349 16.71 -11.22 -1.33
CA GLY A 349 17.52 -11.62 -2.48
C GLY A 349 19.01 -11.87 -2.18
N ASP A 350 19.46 -11.77 -0.93
CA ASP A 350 20.88 -11.93 -0.59
C ASP A 350 21.31 -13.41 -0.74
N PRO A 351 22.24 -13.72 -1.68
CA PRO A 351 22.66 -15.09 -1.92
C PRO A 351 23.49 -15.67 -0.76
N SER A 352 24.00 -14.86 0.16
CA SER A 352 24.74 -15.33 1.33
C SER A 352 23.82 -15.78 2.48
N CYS A 353 22.57 -15.30 2.51
CA CYS A 353 21.62 -15.59 3.59
C CYS A 353 20.85 -16.89 3.32
N GLU A 354 21.25 -18.01 3.92
CA GLU A 354 20.57 -19.30 3.74
C GLU A 354 19.09 -19.27 4.15
N ILE A 355 18.79 -18.56 5.23
CA ILE A 355 17.43 -18.40 5.75
C ILE A 355 16.52 -17.71 4.72
N ASN A 356 17.00 -16.64 4.07
CA ASN A 356 16.22 -15.95 3.05
C ASN A 356 16.26 -16.63 1.68
N ARG A 357 17.30 -17.41 1.34
CA ARG A 357 17.25 -18.32 0.19
C ARG A 357 16.07 -19.30 0.30
N ARG A 358 15.78 -19.78 1.51
CA ARG A 358 14.59 -20.61 1.78
C ARG A 358 13.29 -19.83 1.57
N PHE A 359 13.19 -18.60 2.09
CA PHE A 359 12.02 -17.74 1.88
C PHE A 359 11.78 -17.44 0.39
N LEU A 360 12.83 -17.03 -0.32
CA LEU A 360 12.78 -16.76 -1.75
C LEU A 360 12.30 -17.98 -2.54
N GLY A 361 12.76 -19.19 -2.18
CA GLY A 361 12.25 -20.44 -2.74
C GLY A 361 10.76 -20.67 -2.48
N TYR A 362 10.22 -20.23 -1.34
CA TYR A 362 8.78 -20.28 -1.08
C TYR A 362 8.01 -19.28 -1.94
N VAL A 363 8.52 -18.06 -2.10
CA VAL A 363 7.94 -17.06 -3.01
C VAL A 363 7.89 -17.58 -4.44
N GLU A 364 8.99 -18.16 -4.94
CA GLU A 364 9.04 -18.79 -6.27
C GLU A 364 8.07 -19.97 -6.40
N GLY A 365 7.96 -20.81 -5.38
CA GLY A 365 7.05 -21.95 -5.41
C GLY A 365 5.59 -21.52 -5.44
N TRP A 366 5.21 -20.55 -4.61
CA TRP A 366 3.85 -20.04 -4.56
C TRP A 366 3.45 -19.30 -5.83
N THR A 367 4.32 -18.45 -6.39
CA THR A 367 4.05 -17.73 -7.64
C THR A 367 3.92 -18.66 -8.85
N LYS A 368 4.51 -19.86 -8.80
CA LYS A 368 4.28 -20.93 -9.79
C LYS A 368 2.99 -21.71 -9.54
N ALA A 369 2.59 -21.87 -8.27
CA ALA A 369 1.47 -22.72 -7.87
C ALA A 369 0.10 -22.02 -7.88
N ALA A 370 0.05 -20.72 -7.56
CA ALA A 370 -1.18 -19.96 -7.39
C ALA A 370 -1.21 -18.69 -8.24
N ARG A 371 -2.42 -18.27 -8.64
CA ARG A 371 -2.62 -17.04 -9.42
C ARG A 371 -2.46 -15.76 -8.60
N HIS A 372 -2.80 -15.83 -7.31
CA HIS A 372 -2.87 -14.68 -6.42
C HIS A 372 -1.98 -14.92 -5.20
N VAL A 373 -0.82 -14.24 -5.19
CA VAL A 373 0.21 -14.42 -4.18
C VAL A 373 0.65 -13.04 -3.70
N GLY A 374 0.44 -12.79 -2.42
CA GLY A 374 0.96 -11.63 -1.72
C GLY A 374 2.06 -11.98 -0.74
N VAL A 375 2.65 -10.93 -0.15
CA VAL A 375 3.58 -11.04 0.97
C VAL A 375 3.00 -10.29 2.16
N TYR A 376 3.15 -10.89 3.34
CA TYR A 376 2.91 -10.28 4.63
C TYR A 376 4.26 -10.12 5.34
N ASP A 377 4.76 -8.89 5.40
CA ASP A 377 6.08 -8.54 5.93
C ASP A 377 5.98 -7.92 7.33
N TYR A 378 7.12 -7.67 7.97
CA TYR A 378 7.25 -7.13 9.33
C TYR A 378 8.27 -5.99 9.36
N TYR A 379 7.97 -4.89 8.65
CA TYR A 379 8.82 -3.69 8.67
C TYR A 379 8.73 -2.90 9.97
N GLY A 380 7.78 -3.24 10.84
CA GLY A 380 7.82 -2.92 12.27
C GLY A 380 8.03 -4.17 13.11
N HIS A 381 8.89 -4.07 14.13
CA HIS A 381 9.15 -5.18 15.05
C HIS A 381 8.38 -4.98 16.35
N PHE A 382 7.39 -5.85 16.62
CA PHE A 382 6.48 -5.72 17.77
C PHE A 382 7.03 -6.30 19.07
N TRP A 383 8.04 -7.17 19.00
CA TRP A 383 8.78 -7.66 20.20
C TRP A 383 10.01 -6.82 20.55
N VAL A 384 10.46 -5.95 19.64
CA VAL A 384 11.71 -5.19 19.78
C VAL A 384 11.37 -3.72 19.55
N PHE A 385 11.21 -2.99 20.65
CA PHE A 385 10.90 -1.56 20.64
C PHE A 385 12.12 -0.66 20.39
N ALA A 386 13.25 -1.27 20.03
CA ALA A 386 14.51 -0.61 19.68
C ALA A 386 14.48 -0.12 18.22
N PRO A 387 15.47 0.70 17.81
CA PRO A 387 15.68 1.01 16.40
C PRO A 387 15.82 -0.27 15.57
N TRP A 388 15.10 -0.32 14.44
CA TRP A 388 15.11 -1.45 13.51
C TRP A 388 15.38 -0.98 12.07
N PRO A 389 16.48 -0.27 11.76
CA PRO A 389 16.69 0.32 10.45
C PRO A 389 17.08 -0.73 9.41
N ILE A 390 16.10 -1.24 8.67
CA ILE A 390 16.29 -2.23 7.60
C ILE A 390 16.03 -1.62 6.22
N VAL A 391 16.23 -0.30 6.10
CA VAL A 391 15.83 0.44 4.89
C VAL A 391 16.60 0.04 3.65
N HIS A 392 17.85 -0.42 3.77
CA HIS A 392 18.61 -0.95 2.64
C HIS A 392 18.15 -2.37 2.24
N ASP A 393 17.52 -3.12 3.14
CA ASP A 393 16.85 -4.38 2.80
C ASP A 393 15.53 -4.10 2.09
N ILE A 394 14.68 -3.23 2.63
CA ILE A 394 13.42 -2.79 2.00
C ILE A 394 13.65 -2.27 0.56
N ARG A 395 14.73 -1.51 0.36
CA ARG A 395 15.18 -1.03 -0.97
C ARG A 395 15.39 -2.16 -1.98
N ARG A 396 15.86 -3.32 -1.53
CA ARG A 396 16.14 -4.49 -2.38
C ARG A 396 14.93 -5.41 -2.50
N ASP A 397 14.16 -5.52 -1.42
CA ASP A 397 13.10 -6.51 -1.26
C ASP A 397 11.84 -6.16 -2.03
N ILE A 398 11.29 -4.95 -1.85
CA ILE A 398 10.05 -4.55 -2.54
C ILE A 398 10.18 -4.65 -4.07
N PRO A 399 11.25 -4.15 -4.71
CA PRO A 399 11.39 -4.25 -6.16
C PRO A 399 11.59 -5.69 -6.63
N LEU A 400 12.28 -6.53 -5.84
CA LEU A 400 12.40 -7.96 -6.12
C LEU A 400 11.04 -8.64 -6.11
N LEU A 401 10.26 -8.46 -5.04
CA LEU A 401 8.92 -9.05 -4.89
C LEU A 401 7.99 -8.61 -6.03
N HIS A 402 8.01 -7.32 -6.41
CA HIS A 402 7.25 -6.82 -7.54
C HIS A 402 7.65 -7.52 -8.86
N ARG A 403 8.95 -7.67 -9.15
CA ARG A 403 9.43 -8.40 -10.35
C ARG A 403 9.07 -9.88 -10.35
N MET A 404 8.92 -10.49 -9.18
CA MET A 404 8.48 -11.88 -9.02
C MET A 404 6.97 -12.07 -9.24
N GLY A 405 6.21 -10.99 -9.46
CA GLY A 405 4.77 -11.04 -9.70
C GLY A 405 3.92 -11.11 -8.43
N ILE A 406 4.47 -10.71 -7.28
CA ILE A 406 3.68 -10.51 -6.06
C ILE A 406 2.61 -9.45 -6.32
N ASP A 407 1.35 -9.79 -6.04
CA ASP A 407 0.20 -8.93 -6.38
C ASP A 407 -0.31 -8.11 -5.19
N ARG A 408 -0.04 -8.52 -3.94
CA ARG A 408 -0.47 -7.85 -2.71
C ARG A 408 0.70 -7.70 -1.74
N PHE A 409 0.76 -6.56 -1.08
CA PHE A 409 1.80 -6.28 -0.09
C PHE A 409 1.17 -5.76 1.21
N GLU A 410 1.38 -6.47 2.30
CA GLU A 410 1.02 -6.04 3.65
C GLU A 410 2.26 -6.02 4.52
N SER A 411 2.39 -5.05 5.43
CA SER A 411 3.41 -5.10 6.47
C SER A 411 2.77 -4.89 7.83
N GLU A 412 3.07 -5.73 8.82
CA GLU A 412 2.69 -5.45 10.19
C GLU A 412 3.58 -4.34 10.76
N THR A 413 2.95 -3.27 11.27
CA THR A 413 3.66 -2.14 11.88
C THR A 413 3.03 -1.70 13.20
N SER A 414 3.86 -1.10 14.05
CA SER A 414 3.45 -0.57 15.35
C SER A 414 3.65 0.94 15.45
N GLN A 415 3.16 1.58 16.52
CA GLN A 415 3.20 3.04 16.69
C GLN A 415 4.61 3.61 17.00
N HIS A 416 5.69 2.87 16.75
CA HIS A 416 7.08 3.24 17.06
C HIS A 416 7.70 4.18 16.03
N TRP A 417 7.00 5.25 15.64
CA TRP A 417 7.44 6.20 14.60
C TRP A 417 8.83 6.81 14.86
N ALA A 418 9.18 7.05 16.12
CA ALA A 418 10.48 7.59 16.50
C ALA A 418 11.66 6.62 16.20
N ASN A 419 11.42 5.32 16.30
CA ASN A 419 12.47 4.29 16.23
C ASN A 419 12.42 3.43 14.96
N GLN A 420 11.26 3.35 14.30
CA GLN A 420 11.02 2.47 13.15
C GLN A 420 10.28 3.19 12.01
N GLY A 421 9.89 4.46 12.21
CA GLY A 421 9.11 5.22 11.21
C GLY A 421 9.83 5.44 9.88
N LEU A 422 11.17 5.40 9.86
CA LEU A 422 11.94 5.47 8.63
C LEU A 422 11.66 4.27 7.71
N ASN A 423 11.52 3.05 8.26
CA ASN A 423 11.11 1.88 7.50
C ASN A 423 9.72 2.06 6.91
N TYR A 424 8.78 2.57 7.71
CA TYR A 424 7.39 2.74 7.28
C TYR A 424 7.31 3.75 6.13
N TYR A 425 8.06 4.84 6.23
CA TYR A 425 8.14 5.86 5.19
C TYR A 425 8.75 5.30 3.89
N VAL A 426 9.90 4.63 3.96
CA VAL A 426 10.58 4.06 2.79
C VAL A 426 9.76 2.94 2.16
N GLY A 427 9.26 2.00 2.97
CA GLY A 427 8.42 0.90 2.51
C GLY A 427 7.12 1.38 1.87
N ALA A 428 6.44 2.38 2.46
CA ALA A 428 5.26 2.99 1.87
C ALA A 428 5.55 3.61 0.50
N LYS A 429 6.63 4.39 0.38
CA LYS A 429 7.03 5.01 -0.88
C LYS A 429 7.35 3.97 -1.97
N LEU A 430 8.11 2.93 -1.62
CA LEU A 430 8.49 1.86 -2.56
C LEU A 430 7.32 0.94 -2.93
N SER A 431 6.35 0.72 -2.02
CA SER A 431 5.14 -0.03 -2.34
C SER A 431 4.28 0.65 -3.42
N TRP A 432 4.40 1.98 -3.54
CA TRP A 432 3.78 2.73 -4.63
C TRP A 432 4.65 2.75 -5.89
N ASP A 433 5.96 2.98 -5.74
CA ASP A 433 6.91 3.15 -6.84
C ASP A 433 8.23 2.40 -6.52
N PRO A 434 8.33 1.11 -6.90
CA PRO A 434 9.49 0.26 -6.56
C PRO A 434 10.82 0.73 -7.17
N GLU A 435 10.78 1.59 -8.18
CA GLU A 435 11.97 2.08 -8.87
C GLU A 435 12.47 3.42 -8.29
N LEU A 436 11.98 3.84 -7.11
CA LEU A 436 12.43 5.05 -6.45
C LEU A 436 13.91 4.97 -6.04
N ASP A 437 14.63 6.07 -6.27
CA ASP A 437 15.97 6.26 -5.72
C ASP A 437 15.88 6.44 -4.20
N VAL A 438 16.20 5.37 -3.47
CA VAL A 438 16.13 5.35 -2.01
C VAL A 438 17.26 6.18 -1.39
N ASP A 439 18.42 6.34 -2.03
CA ASP A 439 19.48 7.19 -1.48
C ASP A 439 19.08 8.66 -1.53
N ALA A 440 18.46 9.09 -2.64
CA ALA A 440 17.87 10.42 -2.73
C ALA A 440 16.72 10.61 -1.73
N LEU A 441 15.86 9.60 -1.55
CA LEU A 441 14.77 9.63 -0.58
C LEU A 441 15.29 9.76 0.86
N LEU A 442 16.32 9.01 1.23
CA LEU A 442 16.96 9.09 2.53
C LEU A 442 17.65 10.45 2.71
N ALA A 443 18.35 10.97 1.69
CA ALA A 443 18.96 12.29 1.76
C ALA A 443 17.92 13.41 2.01
N ASP A 444 16.80 13.38 1.28
CA ASP A 444 15.66 14.29 1.48
C ASP A 444 15.07 14.14 2.89
N TYR A 445 14.81 12.90 3.35
CA TYR A 445 14.31 12.62 4.70
C TYR A 445 15.24 13.22 5.76
N HIS A 446 16.53 12.88 5.73
CA HIS A 446 17.47 13.35 6.75
C HIS A 446 17.57 14.88 6.76
N GLN A 447 17.63 15.49 5.58
CA GLN A 447 17.75 16.94 5.47
C GLN A 447 16.49 17.68 5.93
N ARG A 448 15.31 17.20 5.54
CA ARG A 448 14.05 17.92 5.73
C ARG A 448 13.39 17.61 7.06
N PHE A 449 13.40 16.35 7.49
CA PHE A 449 12.80 15.95 8.77
C PHE A 449 13.66 16.38 9.97
N TYR A 450 14.98 16.16 9.91
CA TYR A 450 15.88 16.49 11.04
C TYR A 450 16.51 17.89 10.93
N GLY A 451 16.45 18.55 9.76
CA GLY A 451 16.98 19.89 9.57
C GLY A 451 18.46 19.99 9.93
N ARG A 452 18.79 20.82 10.92
CA ARG A 452 20.18 21.02 11.40
C ARG A 452 20.81 19.73 11.95
N ALA A 453 20.02 18.75 12.35
CA ALA A 453 20.49 17.46 12.85
C ALA A 453 20.62 16.38 11.76
N ALA A 454 20.49 16.73 10.47
CA ALA A 454 20.57 15.78 9.36
C ALA A 454 21.80 14.86 9.41
N VAL A 455 23.00 15.44 9.56
CA VAL A 455 24.27 14.68 9.61
C VAL A 455 24.34 13.72 10.81
N PRO A 456 24.15 14.16 12.07
CA PRO A 456 24.21 13.24 13.21
C PRO A 456 23.10 12.18 13.18
N MET A 457 21.89 12.50 12.70
CA MET A 457 20.79 11.54 12.62
C MET A 457 20.98 10.52 11.50
N ARG A 458 21.52 10.91 10.36
CA ARG A 458 21.95 9.96 9.32
C ARG A 458 22.96 8.95 9.88
N ARG A 459 24.00 9.46 10.55
CA ARG A 459 25.01 8.61 11.20
C ARG A 459 24.41 7.71 12.28
N TYR A 460 23.38 8.15 12.99
CA TYR A 460 22.68 7.35 13.99
C TYR A 460 22.01 6.12 13.35
N TRP A 461 21.23 6.34 12.28
CA TRP A 461 20.55 5.25 11.57
C TRP A 461 21.54 4.27 10.92
N GLU A 462 22.53 4.81 10.19
CA GLU A 462 23.55 3.98 9.51
C GLU A 462 24.36 3.14 10.50
N ARG A 463 24.67 3.66 11.70
CA ARG A 463 25.38 2.89 12.73
C ARG A 463 24.54 1.76 13.30
N TRP A 464 23.24 1.97 13.51
CA TRP A 464 22.35 0.91 13.99
C TRP A 464 22.21 -0.20 12.95
N GLU A 465 22.00 0.16 11.69
CA GLU A 465 21.89 -0.79 10.58
C GLU A 465 23.19 -1.59 10.42
N GLN A 466 24.34 -0.90 10.41
CA GLN A 466 25.65 -1.55 10.36
C GLN A 466 25.88 -2.49 11.56
N ALA A 467 25.51 -2.07 12.78
CA ALA A 467 25.62 -2.92 13.96
C ALA A 467 24.71 -4.16 13.87
N MET A 468 23.51 -4.04 13.30
CA MET A 468 22.64 -5.19 13.05
C MET A 468 23.30 -6.17 12.08
N ILE A 469 23.83 -5.69 10.96
CA ILE A 469 24.52 -6.51 9.95
C ILE A 469 25.73 -7.22 10.57
N GLU A 470 26.56 -6.52 11.35
CA GLU A 470 27.74 -7.09 12.01
C GLU A 470 27.38 -8.12 13.09
N THR A 471 26.26 -7.93 13.79
CA THR A 471 25.83 -8.80 14.89
C THR A 471 25.07 -10.04 14.39
N ALA A 472 24.40 -9.96 13.24
CA ALA A 472 23.63 -11.07 12.68
C ALA A 472 24.48 -12.17 12.01
N ALA A 473 25.81 -12.10 12.13
CA ALA A 473 26.75 -13.07 11.59
C ALA A 473 26.94 -14.34 12.47
N PHE A 474 25.94 -14.73 13.28
CA PHE A 474 26.00 -15.93 14.13
C PHE A 474 25.05 -17.05 13.69
#